data_AF-A0AAU9ENE6-F1
#
_entry.id   AF-A0AAU9ENE6-F1
#
_cell.length_a   1.000
_cell.length_b   1.000
_cell.length_c   1.000
_cell.angle_alpha   90.00
_cell.angle_beta   90.00
_cell.angle_gamma   90.00
#
_symmetry.space_group_name_H-M   'P 1'
#
loop_
_entity.id
_entity.type
_entity.pdbx_description
1 polymer ?
#
loop_
_entity_poly.entity_id
_entity_poly.type
_entity_poly.pdbx_seq_one_letter_code
_entity_poly.pdbx_strand_id
1 'polypeptide(L)'
;MDKKNEIKKENNMKLNKQMNSKKNMKNKKSSKIKWIMLSLVSILYITLFFFNKSKTIEAFNYSINLFLSIIPVLFIVLIIMFLFNLINEEKFKKMVENSSRHTQYIVMTILGTLSHGPIYAWYPLMKDLKNKGITDGSISSFLYSRGIKLTFLPALVIYFGLKYTIILTSYMFLFSYLLGVVIDFINPKKAVK
;
A
#
# COMPACT_ATOMS: atom_id res chain seq x y z
N MET A 1 4.87 27.95 45.67
CA MET A 1 5.37 26.76 44.91
C MET A 1 4.15 25.96 44.48
N ASP A 2 3.89 25.94 43.18
CA ASP A 2 2.56 25.72 42.59
C ASP A 2 2.07 24.27 42.64
N LYS A 3 1.16 23.96 43.58
CA LYS A 3 0.36 22.72 43.62
C LYS A 3 -0.26 22.35 42.27
N LYS A 4 -0.58 23.35 41.44
CA LYS A 4 -1.14 23.19 40.09
C LYS A 4 -0.17 22.50 39.11
N ASN A 5 1.14 22.72 39.27
CA ASN A 5 2.18 22.11 38.44
C ASN A 5 2.46 20.67 38.85
N GLU A 6 2.38 20.33 40.14
CA GLU A 6 2.51 18.96 40.64
C GLU A 6 1.34 18.07 40.20
N ILE A 7 0.10 18.57 40.31
CA ILE A 7 -1.10 17.85 39.86
C ILE A 7 -1.05 17.59 38.34
N LYS A 8 -0.57 18.56 37.55
CA LYS A 8 -0.41 18.40 36.10
C LYS A 8 0.67 17.36 35.76
N LYS A 9 1.77 17.32 36.52
CA LYS A 9 2.85 16.35 36.35
C LYS A 9 2.40 14.93 36.69
N GLU A 10 1.64 14.77 37.78
CA GLU A 10 1.10 13.47 38.20
C GLU A 10 0.06 12.93 37.22
N ASN A 11 -0.83 13.79 36.70
CA ASN A 11 -1.81 13.41 35.68
C ASN A 11 -1.14 12.99 34.36
N ASN A 12 -0.11 13.70 33.92
CA ASN A 12 0.66 13.33 32.73
C ASN A 12 1.42 12.02 32.93
N MET A 13 1.92 11.76 34.14
CA MET A 13 2.62 10.50 34.47
C MET A 13 1.66 9.31 34.47
N LYS A 14 0.46 9.46 35.05
CA LYS A 14 -0.61 8.45 35.01
C LYS A 14 -1.08 8.19 33.58
N LEU A 15 -1.29 9.25 32.78
CA LEU A 15 -1.68 9.15 31.37
C LEU A 15 -0.62 8.40 30.54
N ASN A 16 0.66 8.74 30.70
CA ASN A 16 1.76 8.07 30.00
C ASN A 16 1.90 6.60 30.41
N LYS A 17 1.73 6.28 31.70
CA LYS A 17 1.75 4.90 32.20
C LYS A 17 0.58 4.08 31.62
N GLN A 18 -0.59 4.70 31.51
CA GLN A 18 -1.78 4.09 30.93
C GLN A 18 -1.61 3.87 29.41
N MET A 19 -1.07 4.85 28.67
CA MET A 19 -0.76 4.71 27.24
C MET A 19 0.30 3.64 26.97
N ASN A 20 1.36 3.59 27.78
CA ASN A 20 2.41 2.56 27.66
C ASN A 20 1.88 1.16 27.97
N SER A 21 1.00 1.01 28.97
CA SER A 21 0.35 -0.28 29.26
C SER A 21 -0.53 -0.77 28.10
N LYS A 22 -1.32 0.12 27.49
CA LYS A 22 -2.15 -0.20 26.31
C LYS A 22 -1.30 -0.57 25.09
N LYS A 23 -0.21 0.17 24.85
CA LYS A 23 0.74 -0.12 23.75
C LYS A 23 1.40 -1.50 23.93
N ASN A 24 1.82 -1.83 25.15
CA ASN A 24 2.40 -3.13 25.48
C ASN A 24 1.39 -4.29 25.35
N MET A 25 0.13 -4.10 25.76
CA MET A 25 -0.92 -5.09 25.53
C MET A 25 -1.23 -5.29 24.04
N LYS A 26 -1.23 -4.22 23.23
CA LYS A 26 -1.48 -4.30 21.77
C LYS A 26 -0.35 -5.05 21.05
N ASN A 27 0.91 -4.79 21.42
CA ASN A 27 2.06 -5.54 20.89
C ASN A 27 2.07 -7.01 21.36
N LYS A 28 1.73 -7.29 22.62
CA LYS A 28 1.66 -8.65 23.17
C LYS A 28 0.51 -9.47 22.55
N LYS A 29 -0.62 -8.83 22.23
CA LYS A 29 -1.75 -9.47 21.52
C LYS A 29 -1.41 -9.76 20.06
N SER A 30 -0.68 -8.87 19.39
CA SER A 30 -0.20 -9.07 18.02
C SER A 30 0.79 -10.23 17.90
N SER A 31 1.72 -10.41 18.86
CA SER A 31 2.67 -11.54 18.80
C SER A 31 1.98 -12.88 19.04
N LYS A 32 1.05 -12.97 19.99
CA LYS A 32 0.29 -14.21 20.26
C LYS A 32 -0.47 -14.71 19.02
N ILE A 33 -1.11 -13.82 18.27
CA ILE A 33 -1.88 -14.19 17.07
C ILE A 33 -0.96 -14.78 15.99
N LYS A 34 0.26 -14.24 15.82
CA LYS A 34 1.25 -14.78 14.86
C LYS A 34 1.65 -16.21 15.21
N TRP A 35 1.93 -16.46 16.49
CA TRP A 35 2.30 -17.80 16.97
C TRP A 35 1.15 -18.80 16.89
N ILE A 36 -0.09 -18.37 17.18
CA ILE A 36 -1.29 -19.19 17.01
C ILE A 36 -1.47 -19.57 15.54
N MET A 37 -1.35 -18.61 14.61
CA MET A 37 -1.50 -18.88 13.18
C MET A 37 -0.44 -19.87 12.69
N LEU A 38 0.82 -19.69 13.09
CA LEU A 38 1.92 -20.59 12.72
C LEU A 38 1.67 -22.01 13.24
N SER A 39 1.33 -22.14 14.52
CA SER A 39 1.04 -23.44 15.14
C SER A 39 -0.13 -24.15 14.47
N LEU A 40 -1.20 -23.42 14.14
CA LEU A 40 -2.37 -23.97 13.45
C LEU A 40 -2.01 -24.50 12.07
N VAL A 41 -1.26 -23.73 11.27
CA VAL A 41 -0.83 -24.15 9.93
C VAL A 41 0.09 -25.37 10.01
N SER A 42 1.01 -25.40 10.98
CA SER A 42 1.89 -26.56 11.20
C SER A 42 1.11 -27.82 11.57
N ILE A 43 0.17 -27.73 12.52
CA ILE A 43 -0.67 -28.86 12.92
C ILE A 43 -1.46 -29.38 11.72
N LEU A 44 -2.05 -28.48 10.93
CA LEU A 44 -2.83 -28.85 9.75
C LEU A 44 -1.98 -29.63 8.74
N TYR A 45 -0.77 -29.15 8.43
CA TYR A 45 0.16 -29.87 7.54
C TYR A 45 0.59 -31.23 8.11
N ILE A 46 0.84 -31.33 9.41
CA ILE A 46 1.18 -32.60 10.07
C ILE A 46 0.01 -33.58 9.94
N THR A 47 -1.22 -33.15 10.23
CA THR A 47 -2.41 -33.97 10.09
C THR A 47 -2.58 -34.45 8.65
N LEU A 48 -2.51 -33.54 7.66
CA LEU A 48 -2.61 -33.88 6.24
C LEU A 48 -1.54 -34.86 5.77
N PHE A 49 -0.32 -34.77 6.31
CA PHE A 49 0.77 -35.68 6.00
C PHE A 49 0.44 -37.14 6.36
N PHE A 50 -0.28 -37.37 7.46
CA PHE A 50 -0.74 -38.70 7.86
C PHE A 50 -1.89 -39.23 6.96
N PHE A 51 -2.76 -38.37 6.44
CA PHE A 51 -3.87 -38.79 5.57
C PHE A 51 -3.43 -39.02 4.12
N ASN A 52 -2.64 -38.11 3.55
CA ASN A 52 -2.17 -38.21 2.18
C ASN A 52 -0.81 -37.54 2.02
N LYS A 53 0.24 -38.34 2.26
CA LYS A 53 1.64 -37.91 2.16
C LYS A 53 1.98 -37.30 0.79
N SER A 54 1.52 -37.93 -0.30
CA SER A 54 1.84 -37.49 -1.67
C SER A 54 1.29 -36.09 -1.96
N LYS A 55 -0.03 -35.87 -1.73
CA LYS A 55 -0.65 -34.56 -1.95
C LYS A 55 -0.12 -33.48 -1.02
N THR A 56 0.24 -33.84 0.22
CA THR A 56 0.81 -32.90 1.19
C THR A 56 2.18 -32.39 0.76
N ILE A 57 3.05 -33.29 0.26
CA ILE A 57 4.37 -32.91 -0.27
C ILE A 57 4.21 -32.06 -1.53
N GLU A 58 3.28 -32.41 -2.41
CA GLU A 58 2.99 -31.64 -3.63
C GLU A 58 2.51 -30.22 -3.29
N ALA A 59 1.57 -30.07 -2.35
CA ALA A 59 1.10 -28.76 -1.90
C ALA A 59 2.21 -27.93 -1.23
N PHE A 60 3.08 -28.57 -0.45
CA PHE A 60 4.23 -27.91 0.18
C PHE A 60 5.24 -27.40 -0.86
N ASN A 61 5.59 -28.23 -1.84
CA ASN A 61 6.47 -27.85 -2.94
C ASN A 61 5.85 -26.72 -3.77
N TYR A 62 4.54 -26.79 -4.04
CA TYR A 62 3.83 -25.71 -4.73
C TYR A 62 3.90 -24.40 -3.95
N SER A 63 3.72 -24.44 -2.62
CA SER A 63 3.86 -23.26 -1.75
C SER A 63 5.27 -22.69 -1.77
N ILE A 64 6.32 -23.53 -1.74
CA ILE A 64 7.72 -23.08 -1.85
C ILE A 64 7.97 -22.44 -3.20
N ASN A 65 7.53 -23.08 -4.29
CA ASN A 65 7.72 -22.57 -5.64
C ASN A 65 7.01 -21.22 -5.85
N LEU A 66 5.78 -21.08 -5.34
CA LEU A 66 5.09 -19.79 -5.28
C LEU A 66 5.87 -18.75 -4.48
N PHE A 67 6.35 -19.11 -3.29
CA PHE A 67 7.14 -18.21 -2.46
C PHE A 67 8.41 -17.73 -3.19
N LEU A 68 9.17 -18.66 -3.79
CA LEU A 68 10.35 -18.35 -4.59
C LEU A 68 10.03 -17.49 -5.81
N SER A 69 8.88 -17.70 -6.47
CA SER A 69 8.44 -16.89 -7.61
C SER A 69 8.13 -15.43 -7.23
N ILE A 70 7.74 -15.19 -5.97
CA ILE A 70 7.45 -13.86 -5.44
C ILE A 70 8.72 -13.09 -5.04
N ILE A 71 9.80 -13.78 -4.66
CA ILE A 71 11.06 -13.16 -4.21
C ILE A 71 11.64 -12.17 -5.24
N PRO A 72 11.80 -12.52 -6.54
CA PRO A 72 12.32 -11.58 -7.54
C PRO A 72 11.49 -10.30 -7.63
N VAL A 73 10.17 -10.42 -7.54
CA VAL A 73 9.26 -9.28 -7.58
C VAL A 73 9.45 -8.39 -6.35
N LEU A 74 9.57 -8.99 -5.15
CA LEU A 74 9.86 -8.24 -3.93
C LEU A 74 11.22 -7.55 -4.00
N PHE A 75 12.24 -8.21 -4.54
CA PHE A 75 13.56 -7.62 -4.69
C PHE A 75 13.54 -6.38 -5.59
N ILE A 76 12.81 -6.43 -6.71
CA ILE A 76 12.59 -5.27 -7.59
C ILE A 76 11.88 -4.12 -6.86
N VAL A 77 10.87 -4.43 -6.05
CA VAL A 77 10.16 -3.42 -5.25
C VAL A 77 11.11 -2.76 -4.26
N LEU A 78 11.94 -3.54 -3.58
CA LEU A 78 12.93 -3.02 -2.65
C LEU A 78 13.97 -2.14 -3.34
N ILE A 79 14.41 -2.50 -4.56
CA ILE A 79 15.29 -1.64 -5.35
C ILE A 79 14.59 -0.32 -5.70
N ILE A 80 13.35 -0.35 -6.18
CA ILE A 80 12.61 0.87 -6.52
C ILE A 80 12.42 1.75 -5.26
N MET A 81 12.06 1.15 -4.12
CA MET A 81 11.95 1.86 -2.85
C MET A 81 13.29 2.46 -2.41
N PHE A 82 14.38 1.71 -2.56
CA PHE A 82 15.73 2.17 -2.24
C PHE A 82 16.11 3.37 -3.11
N LEU A 83 15.94 3.27 -4.43
CA LEU A 83 16.17 4.37 -5.37
C LEU A 83 15.32 5.60 -5.03
N PHE A 84 14.04 5.39 -4.70
CA PHE A 84 13.15 6.48 -4.29
C PHE A 84 13.59 7.12 -2.97
N ASN A 85 14.20 6.34 -2.07
CA ASN A 85 14.75 6.83 -0.81
C ASN A 85 16.05 7.64 -0.99
N LEU A 86 16.78 7.46 -2.10
CA LEU A 86 17.93 8.30 -2.44
C LEU A 86 17.51 9.72 -2.87
N ILE A 87 16.24 9.92 -3.25
CA ILE A 87 15.73 11.24 -3.60
C ILE A 87 15.69 12.10 -2.34
N ASN A 88 16.40 13.24 -2.38
CA ASN A 88 16.42 14.23 -1.30
C ASN A 88 14.98 14.60 -0.91
N GLU A 89 14.61 14.29 0.33
CA GLU A 89 13.24 14.45 0.84
C GLU A 89 12.77 15.90 0.79
N GLU A 90 13.64 16.86 1.09
CA GLU A 90 13.29 18.28 1.08
C GLU A 90 13.01 18.78 -0.35
N LYS A 91 13.85 18.39 -1.32
CA LYS A 91 13.63 18.74 -2.73
C LYS A 91 12.34 18.13 -3.25
N PHE A 92 12.07 16.87 -2.91
CA PHE A 92 10.85 16.19 -3.33
C PHE A 92 9.60 16.82 -2.69
N LYS A 93 9.63 17.09 -1.39
CA LYS A 93 8.53 17.78 -0.69
C LYS A 93 8.25 19.16 -1.30
N LYS A 94 9.28 19.98 -1.50
CA LYS A 94 9.14 21.29 -2.18
C LYS A 94 8.57 21.16 -3.59
N MET A 95 9.01 20.16 -4.36
CA MET A 95 8.47 19.91 -5.71
C MET A 95 6.99 19.53 -5.64
N VAL A 96 6.59 18.67 -4.69
CA VAL A 96 5.20 18.28 -4.49
C VAL A 96 4.35 19.45 -4.00
N GLU A 97 4.84 20.24 -3.05
CA GLU A 97 4.17 21.44 -2.51
C GLU A 97 3.96 22.52 -3.57
N ASN A 98 4.96 22.75 -4.43
CA ASN A 98 4.87 23.69 -5.54
C ASN A 98 3.99 23.19 -6.69
N SER A 99 3.72 21.88 -6.76
CA SER A 99 2.86 21.30 -7.78
C SER A 99 1.39 21.44 -7.41
N SER A 100 0.56 21.85 -8.38
CA SER A 100 -0.88 21.89 -8.17
C SER A 100 -1.44 20.49 -7.91
N ARG A 101 -2.51 20.38 -7.12
CA ARG A 101 -3.19 19.09 -6.90
C ARG A 101 -3.61 18.42 -8.21
N HIS A 102 -4.07 19.21 -9.18
CA HIS A 102 -4.44 18.72 -10.50
C HIS A 102 -3.26 18.09 -11.24
N THR A 103 -2.08 18.73 -11.17
CA THR A 103 -0.83 18.17 -11.73
C THR A 103 -0.50 16.83 -11.05
N GLN A 104 -0.63 16.74 -9.73
CA GLN A 104 -0.39 15.49 -9.00
C GLN A 104 -1.34 14.37 -9.44
N TYR A 105 -2.65 14.66 -9.62
CA TYR A 105 -3.61 13.66 -10.10
C TYR A 105 -3.29 13.15 -11.50
N ILE A 106 -2.91 14.03 -12.42
CA ILE A 106 -2.57 13.66 -13.81
C ILE A 106 -1.32 12.79 -13.82
N VAL A 107 -0.25 13.24 -13.15
CA VAL A 107 1.02 12.49 -13.07
C VAL A 107 0.79 11.11 -12.44
N MET A 108 0.05 11.05 -11.33
CA MET A 108 -0.24 9.78 -10.65
C MET A 108 -1.16 8.88 -11.46
N THR A 109 -2.11 9.42 -12.22
CA THR A 109 -2.93 8.65 -13.16
C THR A 109 -2.05 8.00 -14.23
N ILE A 110 -1.13 8.76 -14.85
CA ILE A 110 -0.20 8.23 -15.85
C ILE A 110 0.70 7.15 -15.25
N LEU A 111 1.29 7.42 -14.07
CA LEU A 111 2.13 6.44 -13.37
C LEU A 111 1.37 5.17 -13.01
N GLY A 112 0.09 5.27 -12.62
CA GLY A 112 -0.75 4.12 -12.31
C GLY A 112 -1.09 3.29 -13.55
N THR A 113 -1.36 3.92 -14.69
CA THR A 113 -1.55 3.22 -15.97
C THR A 113 -0.29 2.47 -16.40
N LEU A 114 0.89 3.06 -16.20
CA LEU A 114 2.18 2.43 -16.49
C LEU A 114 2.58 1.37 -15.44
N SER A 115 1.96 1.39 -14.26
CA SER A 115 2.23 0.49 -13.16
C SER A 115 1.69 -0.91 -13.45
N HIS A 116 2.57 -1.84 -13.82
CA HIS A 116 2.25 -3.26 -14.00
C HIS A 116 2.69 -4.11 -12.79
N GLY A 117 2.61 -5.43 -12.89
CA GLY A 117 3.00 -6.35 -11.82
C GLY A 117 1.91 -6.57 -10.78
N PRO A 118 2.21 -7.11 -9.59
CA PRO A 118 1.21 -7.37 -8.56
C PRO A 118 0.93 -6.15 -7.68
N ILE A 119 -0.30 -6.02 -7.16
CA ILE A 119 -0.71 -4.80 -6.42
C ILE A 119 0.06 -4.60 -5.10
N TYR A 120 0.44 -5.68 -4.43
CA TYR A 120 1.13 -5.61 -3.13
C TYR A 120 2.50 -4.91 -3.21
N ALA A 121 3.13 -4.93 -4.39
CA ALA A 121 4.40 -4.26 -4.68
C ALA A 121 4.31 -2.73 -4.55
N TRP A 122 3.13 -2.17 -4.83
CA TRP A 122 2.95 -0.73 -4.94
C TRP A 122 2.53 -0.08 -3.62
N TYR A 123 1.96 -0.84 -2.68
CA TYR A 123 1.55 -0.29 -1.39
C TYR A 123 2.71 0.34 -0.59
N PRO A 124 3.90 -0.29 -0.50
CA PRO A 124 5.04 0.33 0.17
C PRO A 124 5.47 1.64 -0.51
N LEU A 125 5.55 1.67 -1.84
CA LEU A 125 5.91 2.88 -2.58
C LEU A 125 4.89 4.00 -2.38
N MET A 126 3.59 3.68 -2.44
CA MET A 126 2.52 4.65 -2.20
C MET A 126 2.54 5.19 -0.76
N LYS A 127 2.87 4.34 0.21
CA LYS A 127 3.06 4.75 1.61
C LYS A 127 4.22 5.74 1.74
N ASP A 128 5.34 5.50 1.07
CA ASP A 128 6.49 6.40 1.11
C ASP A 128 6.21 7.73 0.42
N LEU A 129 5.56 7.69 -0.76
CA LEU A 129 5.09 8.89 -1.45
C LEU A 129 4.14 9.72 -0.59
N LYS A 130 3.22 9.07 0.12
CA LYS A 130 2.32 9.72 1.09
C LYS A 130 3.10 10.40 2.21
N ASN A 131 4.10 9.72 2.78
CA ASN A 131 4.95 10.28 3.83
C ASN A 131 5.75 11.49 3.34
N LYS A 132 6.04 11.56 2.03
CA LYS A 132 6.72 12.67 1.37
C LYS A 132 5.77 13.75 0.82
N GLY A 133 4.49 13.74 1.20
CA GLY A 133 3.55 14.85 0.96
C GLY A 133 2.56 14.66 -0.19
N ILE A 134 2.58 13.53 -0.90
CA ILE A 134 1.56 13.22 -1.91
C ILE A 134 0.20 13.01 -1.22
N THR A 135 -0.86 13.57 -1.81
CA THR A 135 -2.22 13.52 -1.24
C THR A 135 -2.87 12.14 -1.34
N ASP A 136 -3.85 11.89 -0.47
CA ASP A 136 -4.64 10.65 -0.49
C ASP A 136 -5.42 10.53 -1.82
N GLY A 137 -5.88 11.64 -2.39
CA GLY A 137 -6.51 11.70 -3.71
C GLY A 137 -5.57 11.32 -4.85
N SER A 138 -4.33 11.83 -4.85
CA SER A 138 -3.33 11.48 -5.85
C SER A 138 -2.97 10.00 -5.83
N ILE A 139 -2.85 9.41 -4.64
CA ILE A 139 -2.66 7.96 -4.48
C ILE A 139 -3.88 7.18 -4.98
N SER A 140 -5.08 7.69 -4.75
CA SER A 140 -6.32 7.05 -5.19
C SER A 140 -6.45 7.04 -6.72
N SER A 141 -6.07 8.14 -7.38
CA SER A 141 -5.95 8.20 -8.85
C SER A 141 -4.95 7.17 -9.37
N PHE A 142 -3.75 7.06 -8.78
CA PHE A 142 -2.79 6.02 -9.16
C PHE A 142 -3.37 4.61 -9.05
N LEU A 143 -4.06 4.30 -7.96
CA LEU A 143 -4.63 2.97 -7.73
C LEU A 143 -5.78 2.64 -8.69
N TYR A 144 -6.59 3.64 -9.07
CA TYR A 144 -7.68 3.45 -10.01
C TYR A 144 -7.20 3.32 -11.46
N SER A 145 -6.29 4.18 -11.91
CA SER A 145 -5.78 4.16 -13.28
C SER A 145 -5.00 2.90 -13.62
N ARG A 146 -4.47 2.20 -12.61
CA ARG A 146 -3.89 0.86 -12.74
C ARG A 146 -4.86 -0.20 -13.29
N GLY A 147 -6.16 0.05 -13.26
CA GLY A 147 -7.14 -0.75 -14.00
C GLY A 147 -6.94 -0.72 -15.51
N ILE A 148 -6.30 0.34 -16.05
CA ILE A 148 -5.97 0.49 -17.46
C ILE A 148 -4.75 -0.39 -17.77
N LYS A 149 -4.99 -1.65 -18.11
CA LYS A 149 -3.93 -2.60 -18.46
C LYS A 149 -3.46 -2.37 -19.90
N LEU A 150 -2.34 -1.67 -20.07
CA LEU A 150 -1.74 -1.39 -21.37
C LEU A 150 -1.50 -2.67 -22.18
N THR A 151 -1.01 -3.74 -21.53
CA THR A 151 -0.80 -5.05 -22.18
C THR A 151 -2.09 -5.70 -22.69
N PHE A 152 -3.25 -5.29 -22.17
CA PHE A 152 -4.55 -5.83 -22.55
C PHE A 152 -5.28 -4.96 -23.61
N LEU A 153 -4.77 -3.76 -23.91
CA LEU A 153 -5.36 -2.89 -24.93
C LEU A 153 -5.41 -3.54 -26.33
N PRO A 154 -4.38 -4.27 -26.81
CA PRO A 154 -4.46 -4.94 -28.11
C PRO A 154 -5.61 -5.96 -28.16
N ALA A 155 -5.80 -6.73 -27.09
CA ALA A 155 -6.90 -7.67 -26.99
C ALA A 155 -8.26 -6.93 -27.03
N LEU A 156 -8.41 -5.84 -26.27
CA LEU A 156 -9.60 -4.99 -26.31
C LEU A 156 -9.92 -4.48 -27.73
N VAL A 157 -8.90 -4.04 -28.48
CA VAL A 157 -9.08 -3.60 -29.88
C VAL A 157 -9.54 -4.74 -30.77
N ILE A 158 -8.97 -5.94 -30.62
CA ILE A 158 -9.35 -7.11 -31.43
C ILE A 158 -10.79 -7.55 -31.14
N TYR A 159 -11.19 -7.61 -29.86
CA TYR A 159 -12.50 -8.13 -29.47
C TYR A 159 -13.64 -7.11 -29.59
N PHE A 160 -13.38 -5.83 -29.29
CA PHE A 160 -14.43 -4.80 -29.16
C PHE A 160 -14.24 -3.61 -30.11
N GLY A 161 -13.14 -3.59 -30.87
CA GLY A 161 -12.84 -2.53 -31.83
C GLY A 161 -12.17 -1.30 -31.20
N LEU A 162 -11.47 -0.54 -32.06
CA LEU A 162 -10.68 0.63 -31.64
C LEU A 162 -11.52 1.73 -30.97
N LYS A 163 -12.73 2.00 -31.49
CA LYS A 163 -13.62 3.03 -30.94
C LYS A 163 -13.96 2.74 -29.47
N TYR A 164 -14.34 1.49 -29.17
CA TYR A 164 -14.66 1.09 -27.80
C TYR A 164 -13.46 1.25 -26.87
N THR A 165 -12.29 0.77 -27.30
CA THR A 165 -11.05 0.84 -26.51
C THR A 165 -10.67 2.28 -26.15
N ILE A 166 -10.74 3.20 -27.12
CA ILE A 166 -10.42 4.62 -26.90
C ILE A 166 -11.43 5.24 -25.92
N ILE A 167 -12.72 4.98 -26.11
CA ILE A 167 -13.78 5.50 -25.24
C ILE A 167 -13.57 5.01 -23.81
N LEU A 168 -13.47 3.68 -23.61
CA LEU A 168 -13.30 3.08 -22.29
C LEU A 168 -12.05 3.61 -21.58
N THR A 169 -10.91 3.63 -22.29
CA THR A 169 -9.64 4.09 -21.70
C THR A 169 -9.71 5.56 -21.31
N SER A 170 -10.34 6.40 -22.14
CA SER A 170 -10.56 7.82 -21.84
C SER A 170 -11.45 8.01 -20.61
N TYR A 171 -12.53 7.24 -20.50
CA TYR A 171 -13.38 7.25 -19.31
C TYR A 171 -12.62 6.80 -18.06
N MET A 172 -11.83 5.72 -18.14
CA MET A 172 -11.04 5.26 -17.00
C MET A 172 -10.02 6.31 -16.55
N PHE A 173 -9.38 7.00 -17.49
CA PHE A 173 -8.46 8.10 -17.18
C PHE A 173 -9.19 9.27 -16.52
N LEU A 174 -10.35 9.66 -17.04
CA LEU A 174 -11.19 10.72 -16.47
C LEU A 174 -11.68 10.36 -15.06
N PHE A 175 -12.22 9.16 -14.87
CA PHE A 175 -12.71 8.70 -13.57
C PHE A 175 -11.59 8.53 -12.55
N SER A 176 -10.39 8.13 -12.97
CA SER A 176 -9.20 8.15 -12.10
C SER A 176 -8.94 9.53 -11.52
N TYR A 177 -8.96 10.54 -12.38
CA TYR A 177 -8.75 11.92 -11.99
C TYR A 177 -9.88 12.41 -11.07
N LEU A 178 -11.14 12.16 -11.44
CA LEU A 178 -12.30 12.54 -10.63
C LEU A 178 -12.29 11.88 -9.26
N LEU A 179 -11.89 10.60 -9.17
CA LEU A 179 -11.76 9.89 -7.90
C LEU A 179 -10.76 10.58 -6.99
N GLY A 180 -9.61 11.02 -7.53
CA GLY A 180 -8.62 11.78 -6.75
C GLY A 180 -9.18 13.07 -6.18
N VAL A 181 -9.92 13.82 -7.00
CA VAL A 181 -10.61 15.05 -6.57
C VAL A 181 -11.63 14.74 -5.46
N VAL A 182 -12.47 13.72 -5.63
CA VAL A 182 -13.49 13.33 -4.66
C VAL A 182 -12.87 12.89 -3.34
N ILE A 183 -11.78 12.11 -3.37
CA ILE A 183 -11.09 11.64 -2.17
C ILE A 183 -10.50 12.83 -1.40
N ASP A 184 -9.81 13.74 -2.08
CA ASP A 184 -9.22 14.92 -1.43
C ASP A 184 -10.29 15.90 -0.94
N PHE A 185 -11.45 15.94 -1.60
CA PHE A 185 -12.62 16.69 -1.14
C PHE A 185 -13.22 16.10 0.14
N ILE A 186 -13.37 14.78 0.23
CA ILE A 186 -13.91 14.08 1.41
C ILE A 186 -12.92 14.10 2.57
N ASN A 187 -11.64 13.94 2.27
CA ASN A 187 -10.56 13.87 3.24
C ASN A 187 -9.55 15.00 2.97
N PRO A 188 -9.94 16.26 3.23
CA PRO A 188 -9.07 17.41 3.05
C PRO A 188 -8.04 17.42 4.19
N LYS A 189 -7.06 16.52 4.13
CA LYS A 189 -5.89 16.65 4.99
C LYS A 189 -5.15 17.91 4.53
N LYS A 190 -5.01 18.86 5.46
CA LYS A 190 -4.06 19.96 5.31
C LYS A 190 -2.71 19.32 5.01
N ALA A 191 -2.13 19.68 3.87
CA ALA A 191 -0.72 19.45 3.61
C ALA A 191 0.05 19.83 4.89
N VAL A 192 0.93 18.95 5.34
CA VAL A 192 1.84 19.27 6.44
C VAL A 192 2.53 20.56 6.02
N LYS A 193 2.20 21.63 6.74
CA LYS A 193 2.75 22.96 6.54
C LYS A 193 4.20 22.98 7.00
#